data_AF-D2SGT1-F1
#
_entry.id   AF-D2SGT1-F1
#
_cell.length_a   1.000
_cell.length_b   1.000
_cell.length_c   1.000
_cell.angle_alpha   90.00
_cell.angle_beta   90.00
_cell.angle_gamma   90.00
#
_symmetry.space_group_name_H-M   'P 1'
#
loop_
_entity.id
_entity.type
_entity.pdbx_description
1 polymer ?
#
loop_
_entity_poly.entity_id
_entity_poly.type
_entity_poly.pdbx_seq_one_letter_code
_entity_poly.pdbx_strand_id
1 'polypeptide(L)'
;MRARSGGDARGYRPPVTAVIVTVDDAHRARLDAVAEALRRHGLQVEQVLSEVGLIAGQLPAGRALGELRVEGVAAVEEARTVRLPPPDAPVQ
;
A
#
# COMPACT_ATOMS: atom_id res chain seq x y z
N MET A 1 -33.85 -31.16 -23.46
CA MET A 1 -32.44 -30.75 -23.56
C MET A 1 -32.34 -29.24 -23.31
N ARG A 2 -32.01 -28.82 -22.09
CA ARG A 2 -31.62 -27.44 -21.77
C ARG A 2 -30.27 -27.50 -21.08
N ALA A 3 -29.25 -26.94 -21.74
CA ALA A 3 -27.89 -26.91 -21.25
C ALA A 3 -27.79 -25.97 -20.04
N ARG A 4 -26.91 -26.37 -19.13
CA ARG A 4 -26.45 -25.58 -17.98
C ARG A 4 -25.44 -24.52 -18.44
N SER A 5 -25.21 -23.52 -17.57
CA SER A 5 -23.92 -22.86 -17.29
C SER A 5 -23.72 -21.41 -17.76
N GLY A 6 -23.00 -20.69 -16.89
CA GLY A 6 -22.41 -19.35 -17.06
C GLY A 6 -22.95 -18.39 -16.01
N GLY A 7 -22.44 -18.31 -14.78
CA GLY A 7 -21.04 -18.16 -14.41
C GLY A 7 -20.92 -16.78 -13.74
N ASP A 8 -20.74 -16.78 -12.43
CA ASP A 8 -20.75 -15.66 -11.47
C ASP A 8 -20.15 -14.33 -12.00
N ALA A 9 -20.95 -13.26 -12.02
CA ALA A 9 -20.50 -11.88 -12.23
C ALA A 9 -19.85 -11.30 -10.95
N ARG A 10 -18.90 -12.02 -10.35
CA ARG A 10 -18.11 -11.49 -9.23
C ARG A 10 -17.10 -10.50 -9.78
N GLY A 11 -17.33 -9.21 -9.52
CA GLY A 11 -16.44 -8.13 -9.94
C GLY A 11 -14.98 -8.46 -9.61
N TYR A 12 -14.16 -8.50 -10.65
CA TYR A 12 -12.72 -8.67 -10.51
C TYR A 12 -12.15 -7.44 -9.78
N ARG A 13 -11.68 -7.63 -8.54
CA ARG A 13 -10.83 -6.64 -7.88
C ARG A 13 -9.38 -6.94 -8.30
N PRO A 14 -8.70 -6.03 -9.02
CA PRO A 14 -7.32 -6.25 -9.37
C PRO A 14 -6.47 -6.41 -8.09
N PRO A 15 -5.43 -7.26 -8.12
CA PRO A 15 -4.53 -7.41 -7.00
C PRO A 15 -3.85 -6.07 -6.68
N VAL A 16 -3.57 -5.86 -5.40
CA VAL A 16 -2.89 -4.67 -4.89
C VAL A 16 -1.72 -5.09 -3.99
N THR A 17 -0.71 -4.25 -3.94
CA THR A 17 0.45 -4.38 -3.05
C THR A 17 0.34 -3.31 -1.97
N ALA A 18 0.47 -3.72 -0.71
CA ALA A 18 0.53 -2.78 0.40
C ALA A 18 1.90 -2.09 0.42
N VAL A 19 1.89 -0.77 0.60
CA VAL A 19 3.08 0.08 0.52
C VAL A 19 3.15 0.98 1.74
N ILE A 20 4.36 1.13 2.28
CA ILE A 20 4.70 2.14 3.28
C ILE A 20 5.65 3.15 2.63
N VAL A 21 5.33 4.43 2.81
CA VAL A 21 6.12 5.55 2.34
C VAL A 21 6.63 6.32 3.56
N THR A 22 7.93 6.54 3.62
CA THR A 22 8.58 7.37 4.63
C THR A 22 8.83 8.75 4.05
N VAL A 23 8.30 9.78 4.71
CA VAL A 23 8.47 11.19 4.35
C VAL A 23 9.72 11.74 5.05
N ASP A 24 10.49 12.57 4.36
CA ASP A 24 11.63 13.24 4.98
C ASP A 24 11.20 14.32 5.99
N ASP A 25 12.11 14.65 6.91
CA ASP A 25 11.81 15.60 8.00
C ASP A 25 11.49 17.01 7.50
N ALA A 26 12.07 17.45 6.37
CA ALA A 26 11.83 18.79 5.80
C ALA A 26 10.41 18.92 5.20
N HIS A 27 9.75 17.80 4.93
CA HIS A 27 8.39 17.74 4.39
C HIS A 27 7.36 17.28 5.42
N ARG A 28 7.77 16.99 6.65
CA ARG A 28 6.87 16.51 7.72
C ARG A 28 5.73 17.48 8.06
N ALA A 29 5.97 18.80 8.03
CA ALA A 29 4.94 19.82 8.21
C ALA A 29 3.96 19.94 7.02
N ARG A 30 4.29 19.33 5.88
CA ARG A 30 3.54 19.33 4.62
C ARG A 30 3.08 17.93 4.23
N LEU A 31 2.92 17.04 5.20
CA LEU A 31 2.64 15.62 5.00
C LEU A 31 1.39 15.38 4.13
N ASP A 32 0.34 16.19 4.33
CA ASP A 32 -0.89 16.09 3.53
C ASP A 32 -0.64 16.41 2.05
N ALA A 33 0.23 17.38 1.75
CA ALA A 33 0.61 17.69 0.38
C ALA A 33 1.40 16.54 -0.27
N VAL A 34 2.24 15.86 0.50
CA VAL A 34 2.94 14.63 0.05
C VAL A 34 1.93 13.51 -0.20
N ALA A 35 0.94 13.32 0.68
CA ALA A 35 -0.12 12.33 0.49
C ALA A 35 -0.93 12.60 -0.79
N GLU A 36 -1.27 13.85 -1.08
CA GLU A 36 -1.92 14.24 -2.34
C GLU A 36 -1.05 13.98 -3.57
N ALA A 37 0.26 14.23 -3.49
CA ALA A 37 1.19 13.88 -4.56
C ALA A 37 1.19 12.36 -4.80
N LEU A 38 1.29 11.55 -3.75
CA LEU A 38 1.25 10.09 -3.86
C LEU A 38 -0.07 9.59 -4.46
N ARG A 39 -1.22 10.19 -4.11
CA ARG A 39 -2.53 9.88 -4.73
C ARG A 39 -2.53 10.11 -6.23
N ARG A 40 -1.97 11.24 -6.70
CA ARG A 40 -1.85 11.54 -8.13
C ARG A 40 -0.92 10.56 -8.86
N HIS A 41 0.05 9.99 -8.15
CA HIS A 41 0.93 8.94 -8.66
C HIS A 41 0.35 7.53 -8.55
N GLY A 42 -0.91 7.40 -8.11
CA GLY A 42 -1.66 6.15 -8.14
C GLY A 42 -1.64 5.34 -6.84
N LEU A 43 -1.04 5.87 -5.77
CA LEU A 43 -1.17 5.27 -4.44
C LEU A 43 -2.58 5.53 -3.89
N GLN A 44 -3.29 4.48 -3.52
CA GLN A 44 -4.50 4.59 -2.73
C GLN A 44 -4.10 4.75 -1.25
N VAL A 45 -3.99 6.00 -0.79
CA VAL A 45 -3.62 6.31 0.60
C VAL A 45 -4.72 5.83 1.54
N GLU A 46 -4.37 4.95 2.48
CA GLU A 46 -5.28 4.41 3.49
C GLU A 46 -5.10 5.12 4.83
N GLN A 47 -3.87 5.40 5.22
CA GLN A 47 -3.55 6.00 6.52
C GLN A 47 -2.36 6.95 6.40
N VAL A 48 -2.43 8.03 7.17
CA VAL A 48 -1.36 9.02 7.32
C VAL A 48 -1.00 9.06 8.80
N LEU A 49 0.24 8.69 9.11
CA LEU A 49 0.77 8.56 10.48
C LEU A 49 1.70 9.74 10.76
N SER A 50 1.10 10.90 11.02
CA SER A 50 1.81 12.19 11.04
C SER A 50 2.89 12.31 12.12
N GLU A 51 2.67 11.67 13.26
CA GLU A 51 3.62 11.63 14.39
C GLU A 51 4.92 10.89 14.06
N VAL A 52 4.94 10.06 13.01
CA VAL A 52 6.12 9.28 12.61
C VAL A 52 6.51 9.52 11.16
N GLY A 53 5.82 10.41 10.44
CA GLY A 53 6.15 10.75 9.04
C GLY A 53 5.91 9.61 8.06
N LEU A 54 4.96 8.72 8.33
CA LEU A 54 4.66 7.57 7.46
C LEU A 54 3.32 7.75 6.75
N ILE A 55 3.24 7.28 5.51
CA ILE A 55 2.01 7.18 4.74
C ILE A 55 1.86 5.72 4.30
N ALA A 56 0.76 5.09 4.67
CA ALA A 56 0.42 3.73 4.29
C ALA A 56 -0.69 3.73 3.23
N GLY A 57 -0.58 2.84 2.26
CA GLY A 57 -1.58 2.71 1.21
C GLY A 57 -1.41 1.47 0.36
N GLN A 58 -2.18 1.41 -0.72
CA GLN A 58 -2.17 0.30 -1.66
C GLN A 58 -1.81 0.80 -3.05
N LEU A 59 -0.94 0.06 -3.73
CA LEU A 59 -0.58 0.31 -5.11
C LEU A 59 -1.15 -0.82 -5.99
N PRO A 60 -1.82 -0.52 -7.12
CA PRO A 60 -2.28 -1.53 -8.04
C PRO A 60 -1.13 -2.42 -8.53
N ALA A 61 -1.38 -3.73 -8.68
CA ALA A 61 -0.39 -4.65 -9.20
C ALA A 61 0.11 -4.23 -10.59
N GLY A 62 1.42 -4.41 -10.82
CA GLY A 62 2.09 -4.03 -12.08
C GLY A 62 2.62 -2.60 -12.11
N ARG A 63 2.31 -1.76 -11.11
CA ARG A 63 2.98 -0.47 -10.90
C ARG A 63 4.32 -0.67 -10.19
N ALA A 64 5.33 0.09 -10.60
CA ALA A 64 6.63 0.06 -9.92
C ALA A 64 6.62 1.00 -8.72
N LEU A 65 7.17 0.58 -7.57
CA LEU A 65 7.33 1.45 -6.39
C LEU A 65 8.12 2.73 -6.70
N GLY A 66 9.02 2.67 -7.68
CA GLY A 66 9.77 3.83 -8.15
C GLY A 66 8.90 4.99 -8.66
N GLU A 67 7.65 4.73 -9.06
CA GLU A 67 6.68 5.75 -9.48
C GLU A 67 6.23 6.67 -8.33
N LEU A 68 6.44 6.23 -7.07
CA LEU A 68 6.10 6.97 -5.85
C LEU A 68 7.27 7.81 -5.29
N ARG A 69 8.42 7.86 -5.98
CA ARG A 69 9.55 8.72 -5.62
C ARG A 69 9.28 10.18 -5.98
N VAL A 70 8.39 10.81 -5.23
CA VAL A 70 8.05 12.23 -5.36
C VAL A 70 8.85 13.08 -4.36
N GLU A 71 8.84 14.39 -4.55
CA GLU A 71 9.45 15.33 -3.59
C GLU A 71 8.87 15.13 -2.19
N GLY A 72 9.75 15.10 -1.19
CA GLY A 72 9.38 14.82 0.20
C GLY A 72 9.46 13.36 0.61
N VAL A 73 9.61 12.43 -0.33
CA VAL A 73 9.70 11.00 -0.01
C VAL A 73 11.14 10.56 0.19
N ALA A 74 11.43 10.07 1.40
CA ALA A 74 12.71 9.48 1.74
C ALA A 74 12.82 8.00 1.30
N ALA A 75 11.74 7.22 1.48
CA ALA A 75 11.71 5.81 1.13
C ALA A 75 10.31 5.33 0.73
N VAL A 76 10.27 4.28 -0.10
CA VAL A 76 9.05 3.58 -0.51
C VAL A 76 9.33 2.09 -0.45
N GLU A 77 8.52 1.36 0.31
CA GLU A 77 8.74 -0.06 0.60
C GLU A 77 7.42 -0.84 0.55
N GLU A 78 7.47 -2.11 0.15
CA GLU A 78 6.32 -3.01 0.30
C GLU A 78 6.10 -3.34 1.78
N ALA A 79 4.86 -3.24 2.24
CA ALA A 79 4.50 -3.64 3.59
C ALA A 79 4.62 -5.17 3.71
N ARG A 80 5.57 -5.62 4.54
CA ARG A 80 5.77 -7.04 4.78
C ARG A 80 4.79 -7.53 5.84
N THR A 81 4.14 -8.65 5.56
CA THR A 81 3.35 -9.36 6.57
C THR A 81 4.27 -10.28 7.36
N VAL A 82 4.56 -9.93 8.61
CA VAL A 82 5.23 -10.83 9.56
C VAL A 82 4.15 -11.54 10.37
N ARG A 83 4.17 -12.88 10.36
CA ARG A 83 3.26 -13.70 11.17
C ARG A 83 4.05 -14.26 12.34
N LEU A 84 3.62 -13.93 13.55
CA LEU A 84 4.16 -14.61 14.73
C LEU A 84 3.83 -16.11 14.64
N PRO A 85 4.76 -16.99 15.04
CA PRO A 85 4.44 -18.40 15.18
C PRO A 85 3.31 -18.58 16.19
N PRO A 86 2.48 -19.63 16.04
CA PRO A 86 1.41 -19.89 16.99
C PRO A 86 2.00 -20.19 18.39
N PRO A 87 1.26 -19.92 19.47
CA PRO A 87 1.79 -19.96 20.85
C PRO A 87 2.23 -21.36 21.31
N ASP A 88 1.77 -22.41 20.63
CA ASP A 88 2.10 -23.82 20.83
C ASP A 88 3.27 -24.31 19.97
N ALA A 89 3.85 -23.46 19.13
CA ALA A 89 5.06 -23.80 18.40
C ALA A 89 6.21 -24.06 19.38
N PRO A 90 7.05 -25.10 19.17
CA PRO A 90 8.24 -25.29 19.96
C PRO A 90 9.10 -24.02 19.88
N VAL A 91 9.43 -23.44 21.03
CA VAL A 91 10.30 -22.26 21.09
C VAL A 91 11.62 -22.61 20.41
N GLN A 92 12.09 -21.76 19.50
CA GLN A 92 13.38 -21.93 18.82
C GLN A 92 14.49 -21.29 19.64
#